data_AF-A0A7C0WIH1-F1
#
_entry.id   AF-A0A7C0WIH1-F1
#
_cell.length_a   1.000
_cell.length_b   1.000
_cell.length_c   1.000
_cell.angle_alpha   90.00
_cell.angle_beta   90.00
_cell.angle_gamma   90.00
#
_symmetry.space_group_name_H-M   'P 1'
#
loop_
_entity.id
_entity.type
_entity.pdbx_description
1 polymer ?
#
loop_
_entity_poly.entity_id
_entity_poly.type
_entity_poly.pdbx_seq_one_letter_code
_entity_poly.pdbx_strand_id
1 'polypeptide(L)'
;MSNQFIEQSSEKLAEFEKRSLHPYEFVGIFIDGKSLAKEQIIIVLGVSETGEKIPLGFAQSYTENSESIKNILTELIDRGLAYETGLLFIVDG
;
A
#
# COMPACT_ATOMS: atom_id res chain seq x y z
N MET A 1 -5.95 -16.79 4.68
CA MET A 1 -7.21 -16.05 4.42
C MET A 1 -7.95 -16.82 3.33
N SER A 2 -9.28 -16.96 3.42
CA SER A 2 -10.04 -17.70 2.39
C SER A 2 -9.88 -17.00 1.04
N ASN A 3 -9.57 -17.75 -0.02
CA ASN A 3 -9.53 -17.25 -1.40
C ASN A 3 -10.82 -16.51 -1.80
N GLN A 4 -11.93 -16.75 -1.09
CA GLN A 4 -13.19 -16.01 -1.26
C GLN A 4 -13.10 -14.52 -0.92
N PHE A 5 -12.19 -14.08 -0.04
CA PHE A 5 -11.98 -12.64 0.25
C PHE A 5 -11.29 -11.91 -0.92
N ILE A 6 -10.41 -12.60 -1.66
CA ILE A 6 -9.70 -12.06 -2.82
C ILE A 6 -10.61 -12.12 -4.06
N GLU A 7 -11.38 -13.20 -4.21
CA GLU A 7 -12.21 -13.44 -5.39
C GLU A 7 -13.49 -12.56 -5.41
N GLN A 8 -14.15 -12.34 -4.27
CA GLN A 8 -15.29 -11.41 -4.18
C GLN A 8 -14.89 -9.93 -4.13
N SER A 9 -13.61 -9.62 -3.91
CA SER A 9 -13.11 -8.24 -3.89
C SER A 9 -12.36 -7.84 -5.14
N SER A 10 -12.09 -8.74 -6.09
CA SER A 10 -11.30 -8.49 -7.31
C SER A 10 -11.64 -7.18 -8.03
N GLU A 11 -12.92 -6.86 -8.23
CA GLU A 11 -13.33 -5.59 -8.85
C GLU A 11 -13.01 -4.39 -7.97
N LYS A 12 -13.35 -4.44 -6.67
CA LYS A 12 -13.03 -3.37 -5.71
C LYS A 12 -11.53 -3.21 -5.48
N LEU A 13 -10.78 -4.30 -5.59
CA LEU A 13 -9.34 -4.34 -5.47
C LEU A 13 -8.71 -3.70 -6.70
N ALA A 14 -9.19 -4.03 -7.90
CA ALA A 14 -8.76 -3.41 -9.13
C ALA A 14 -9.11 -1.91 -9.17
N GLU A 15 -10.29 -1.52 -8.69
CA GLU A 15 -10.66 -0.11 -8.51
C GLU A 15 -9.71 0.59 -7.53
N PHE A 16 -9.40 -0.07 -6.42
CA PHE A 16 -8.48 0.42 -5.41
C PHE A 16 -7.04 0.58 -5.92
N GLU A 17 -6.54 -0.37 -6.72
CA GLU A 17 -5.21 -0.34 -7.33
C GLU A 17 -5.12 0.70 -8.46
N LYS A 18 -6.22 0.99 -9.16
CA LYS A 18 -6.25 1.95 -10.28
C LYS A 18 -6.62 3.37 -9.88
N ARG A 19 -7.15 3.59 -8.68
CA ARG A 19 -7.58 4.95 -8.28
C ARG A 19 -6.39 5.90 -8.25
N SER A 20 -6.63 7.10 -8.78
CA SER A 20 -5.68 8.21 -8.76
C SER A 20 -5.41 8.67 -7.33
N LEU A 21 -4.15 9.03 -7.06
CA LEU A 21 -3.70 9.59 -5.79
C LEU A 21 -3.56 11.11 -5.84
N HIS A 22 -3.66 11.74 -7.01
CA HIS A 22 -3.62 13.20 -7.20
C HIS A 22 -4.58 14.00 -6.29
N PRO A 23 -5.79 13.51 -5.93
CA PRO A 23 -6.69 14.27 -5.05
C PRO A 23 -6.27 14.27 -3.57
N TYR A 24 -5.23 13.52 -3.20
CA TYR A 24 -4.83 13.32 -1.81
C TYR A 24 -3.50 14.00 -1.52
N GLU A 25 -3.47 14.78 -0.44
CA GLU A 25 -2.24 15.29 0.17
C GLU A 25 -1.91 14.39 1.36
N PHE A 26 -0.79 13.68 1.27
CA PHE A 26 -0.31 12.79 2.32
C PHE A 26 0.85 13.45 3.07
N VAL A 27 0.83 13.34 4.40
CA VAL A 27 1.92 13.82 5.28
C VAL A 27 2.87 12.70 5.68
N GLY A 28 2.47 11.45 5.47
CA GLY A 28 3.30 10.29 5.76
C GLY A 28 2.75 9.00 5.18
N ILE A 29 3.62 7.99 5.13
CA ILE A 29 3.31 6.65 4.65
C ILE A 29 3.74 5.63 5.70
N PHE A 30 2.85 4.73 6.05
CA PHE A 30 3.12 3.56 6.87
C PHE A 30 3.29 2.33 5.97
N ILE A 31 4.33 1.56 6.24
CA ILE A 31 4.55 0.25 5.63
C ILE A 31 4.64 -0.77 6.77
N ASP A 32 3.65 -1.66 6.83
CA ASP A 32 3.58 -2.72 7.84
C ASP A 32 3.66 -4.09 7.18
N GLY A 33 4.49 -4.97 7.73
CA GLY A 33 4.63 -6.36 7.33
C GLY A 33 3.97 -7.27 8.36
N LYS A 34 3.03 -8.11 7.94
CA LYS A 34 2.36 -9.08 8.80
C LYS A 34 2.53 -10.50 8.26
N SER A 35 3.10 -11.38 9.07
CA SER A 35 3.20 -12.80 8.75
C SER A 35 1.84 -13.47 8.89
N LEU A 36 1.39 -14.14 7.82
CA LEU A 36 0.19 -14.95 7.81
C LEU A 36 0.55 -16.36 7.34
N ALA A 37 0.51 -17.33 8.26
CA ALA A 37 0.92 -18.71 8.02
C ALA A 37 2.36 -18.82 7.45
N LYS A 38 2.53 -19.09 6.15
CA LYS A 38 3.83 -19.19 5.46
C LYS A 38 4.11 -18.02 4.52
N GLU A 39 3.26 -17.00 4.54
CA GLU A 39 3.32 -15.83 3.67
C GLU A 39 3.53 -14.57 4.49
N GLN A 40 4.08 -13.55 3.86
CA GLN A 40 4.17 -12.21 4.42
C GLN A 40 3.29 -11.27 3.60
N ILE A 41 2.41 -10.56 4.28
CA ILE A 41 1.57 -9.52 3.69
C ILE A 41 2.17 -8.18 4.05
N ILE A 42 2.44 -7.35 3.05
CA ILE A 42 2.84 -5.96 3.21
C ILE A 42 1.62 -5.09 2.95
N ILE A 43 1.37 -4.11 3.81
CA ILE A 43 0.30 -3.13 3.64
C ILE A 43 0.93 -1.74 3.66
N VAL A 44 0.57 -0.91 2.67
CA VAL A 44 0.98 0.49 2.58
C VAL A 44 -0.23 1.38 2.86
N LEU A 45 -0.10 2.28 3.83
CA LEU A 45 -1.14 3.23 4.22
C LEU A 45 -0.60 4.67 4.10
N GLY A 46 -1.33 5.55 3.44
CA GLY A 46 -1.08 6.99 3.47
C GLY A 46 -1.79 7.64 4.63
N VAL A 47 -1.17 8.65 5.25
CA VAL A 47 -1.79 9.50 6.26
C VAL A 47 -2.09 10.84 5.63
N SER A 48 -3.36 11.21 5.55
CA SER A 48 -3.78 12.53 5.06
C SER A 48 -3.37 13.63 6.03
N GLU A 49 -3.45 14.89 5.60
CA GLU A 49 -3.26 16.05 6.48
C GLU A 49 -4.23 16.07 7.70
N THR A 50 -5.40 15.43 7.56
CA THR A 50 -6.38 15.29 8.67
C THR A 50 -6.07 14.13 9.62
N GLY A 51 -5.02 13.36 9.35
CA GLY A 51 -4.61 12.19 10.14
C GLY A 51 -5.35 10.89 9.78
N GLU A 52 -6.11 10.88 8.69
CA GLU A 52 -6.82 9.69 8.24
C GLU A 52 -5.85 8.69 7.60
N LYS A 53 -5.93 7.42 8.01
CA LYS A 53 -5.15 6.33 7.41
C LYS A 53 -5.91 5.75 6.23
N ILE A 54 -5.38 5.96 5.04
CA ILE A 54 -5.96 5.57 3.77
C ILE A 54 -5.11 4.45 3.17
N PRO A 55 -5.64 3.23 2.94
CA PRO A 55 -4.87 2.18 2.29
C PRO A 55 -4.42 2.62 0.90
N LEU A 56 -3.19 2.34 0.49
CA LEU A 56 -2.66 2.71 -0.82
C LEU A 56 -2.32 1.50 -1.69
N GLY A 57 -1.84 0.42 -1.07
CA GLY A 57 -1.42 -0.80 -1.75
C GLY A 57 -1.18 -1.94 -0.76
N PHE A 58 -1.11 -3.16 -1.27
CA PHE A 58 -0.73 -4.34 -0.50
C PHE A 58 0.04 -5.31 -1.42
N ALA A 59 0.91 -6.13 -0.84
CA ALA A 59 1.58 -7.22 -1.55
C ALA A 59 1.57 -8.47 -0.69
N GLN A 60 1.44 -9.62 -1.34
CA GLN A 60 1.59 -10.93 -0.73
C GLN A 60 2.87 -11.56 -1.28
N SER A 61 3.82 -11.85 -0.39
CA SER A 61 5.09 -12.46 -0.79
C SER A 61 5.39 -13.71 0.03
N TYR A 62 6.09 -14.65 -0.62
CA TYR A 62 6.64 -15.86 -0.01
C TYR A 62 8.15 -15.70 0.30
N THR A 63 8.81 -14.67 -0.23
CA THR A 63 10.26 -14.37 -0.13
C THR A 63 10.54 -12.86 -0.06
N GLU A 64 11.81 -12.47 0.15
CA GLU A 64 12.28 -11.11 0.55
C GLU A 64 11.43 -9.90 0.12
N ASN A 65 11.05 -9.08 1.12
CA ASN A 65 10.09 -7.97 1.00
C ASN A 65 10.55 -6.80 0.11
N SER A 66 11.86 -6.65 -0.13
CA SER A 66 12.43 -5.44 -0.71
C SER A 66 11.96 -5.18 -2.16
N GLU A 67 11.81 -6.23 -2.97
CA GLU A 67 11.33 -6.09 -4.35
C GLU A 67 9.84 -5.75 -4.39
N SER A 68 9.03 -6.41 -3.56
CA SER A 68 7.60 -6.12 -3.44
C SER A 68 7.34 -4.69 -2.98
N ILE A 69 8.11 -4.18 -2.01
CA ILE A 69 8.00 -2.79 -1.55
C ILE A 69 8.35 -1.83 -2.69
N LYS A 70 9.44 -2.09 -3.41
CA LYS A 70 9.86 -1.25 -4.54
C LYS A 70 8.78 -1.16 -5.61
N ASN A 71 8.15 -2.29 -5.96
CA ASN A 71 7.09 -2.33 -6.95
C ASN A 71 5.88 -1.51 -6.50
N ILE A 72 5.41 -1.71 -5.26
CA ILE A 72 4.29 -0.92 -4.71
C ILE A 72 4.63 0.57 -4.76
N LEU A 73 5.80 0.99 -4.29
CA LEU A 73 6.17 2.41 -4.27
C LEU A 73 6.20 3.02 -5.69
N THR A 74 6.67 2.25 -6.68
CA THR A 74 6.67 2.67 -8.09
C THR A 74 5.23 2.87 -8.58
N GLU A 75 4.34 1.92 -8.31
CA GLU A 75 2.92 2.02 -8.67
C GLU A 75 2.23 3.21 -8.01
N LEU A 76 2.56 3.53 -6.75
CA LEU A 76 2.00 4.69 -6.06
C LEU A 76 2.43 5.99 -6.74
N ILE A 77 3.69 6.10 -7.16
CA ILE A 77 4.20 7.26 -7.92
C ILE A 77 3.46 7.36 -9.25
N ASP A 78 3.32 6.27 -9.99
CA ASP A 78 2.61 6.24 -11.28
C ASP A 78 1.13 6.66 -11.15
N ARG A 79 0.52 6.40 -10.00
CA ARG A 79 -0.85 6.82 -9.66
C ARG A 79 -0.97 8.27 -9.21
N GLY A 80 0.16 8.98 -9.06
CA GLY A 80 0.23 10.39 -8.68
C GLY A 80 0.39 10.64 -7.19
N LEU A 81 1.09 9.77 -6.47
CA LEU A 81 1.55 10.09 -5.12
C LEU A 81 2.48 11.30 -5.18
N ALA A 82 2.07 12.41 -4.58
CA ALA A 82 2.94 13.58 -4.41
C ALA A 82 3.97 13.30 -3.31
N TYR A 83 5.26 13.47 -3.62
CA TYR A 83 6.37 13.22 -2.68
C TYR A 83 7.44 14.31 -2.70
N GLU A 84 7.31 15.31 -3.58
CA GLU A 84 8.28 16.35 -3.88
C GLU A 84 8.52 17.29 -2.69
N THR A 85 7.50 17.45 -1.84
CA THR A 85 7.57 18.24 -0.59
C THR A 85 8.12 17.43 0.59
N GLY A 86 8.43 16.15 0.37
CA GLY A 86 8.89 15.21 1.38
C GLY A 86 7.75 14.43 2.03
N LEU A 87 7.96 13.13 2.25
CA LEU A 87 7.04 12.24 2.95
C LEU A 87 7.76 11.55 4.11
N LEU A 88 7.10 11.51 5.27
CA LEU A 88 7.58 10.70 6.40
C LEU A 88 7.21 9.24 6.18
N PHE A 89 8.21 8.37 6.05
CA PHE A 89 8.01 6.92 6.02
C PHE A 89 8.17 6.30 7.41
N ILE A 90 7.19 5.50 7.80
CA ILE A 90 7.16 4.76 9.05
C ILE A 90 7.07 3.27 8.70
N VAL A 91 8.13 2.53 8.96
CA VAL A 91 8.26 1.13 8.58
C VAL A 91 8.43 0.29 9.84
N ASP A 92 7.68 -0.81 9.94
CA ASP A 92 7.87 -1.78 11.02
C ASP A 92 9.15 -2.62 10.76
N GLY A 93 9.90 -2.92 11.83
CA GLY A 93 11.23 -3.53 11.78
C GLY A 93 11.24 -5.03 12.04
#